data_AF-Q5QZQ7-F1
#
_entry.id   AF-Q5QZQ7-F1
#
_cell.length_a   1.000
_cell.length_b   1.000
_cell.length_c   1.000
_cell.angle_alpha   90.00
_cell.angle_beta   90.00
_cell.angle_gamma   90.00
#
_symmetry.space_group_name_H-M   'P 1'
#
loop_
_entity.id
_entity.type
_entity.pdbx_description
1 polymer ?
#
loop_
_entity_poly.entity_id
_entity_poly.type
_entity_poly.pdbx_seq_one_letter_code
_entity_poly.pdbx_strand_id
1 'polypeptide(L)'
;MMTNWLFAISALALGLALIALVAVVITSRRQAELIERQQQRLLMLTETASEVLSLREQFKQQPSEAPSKTDFAQQQVVAQLQQQVAQLNEEQQQLQQRLQEVAEQDPGSALYQRAAKLVASGASVEELMQECDLPQAEAELLTSLHKKGA
;
A
#
# COMPACT_ATOMS: atom_id res chain seq x y z
N MET A 1 -13.62 -59.88 74.99
CA MET A 1 -14.40 -58.76 74.40
C MET A 1 -13.53 -57.77 73.63
N MET A 2 -12.31 -57.41 74.09
CA MET A 2 -11.41 -56.50 73.35
C MET A 2 -11.00 -56.97 71.93
N THR A 3 -10.79 -58.27 71.71
CA THR A 3 -10.34 -58.80 70.41
C THR A 3 -11.38 -58.59 69.30
N ASN A 4 -12.68 -58.72 69.58
CA ASN A 4 -13.74 -58.44 68.60
C ASN A 4 -13.74 -56.98 68.12
N TRP A 5 -13.39 -56.02 68.99
CA TRP A 5 -13.32 -54.60 68.61
C TRP A 5 -12.11 -54.31 67.71
N LEU A 6 -10.97 -54.98 67.92
CA LEU A 6 -9.80 -54.88 67.04
C LEU A 6 -10.08 -55.46 65.64
N PHE A 7 -10.78 -56.59 65.57
CA PHE A 7 -11.22 -57.16 64.28
C PHE A 7 -12.22 -56.24 63.56
N ALA A 8 -13.14 -55.60 64.29
CA ALA A 8 -14.09 -54.67 63.71
C ALA A 8 -13.42 -53.42 63.10
N ILE A 9 -12.43 -52.84 63.80
CA ILE A 9 -11.69 -51.67 63.31
C ILE A 9 -10.83 -52.02 62.08
N SER A 10 -10.17 -53.19 62.08
CA SER A 10 -9.40 -53.68 60.93
C SER A 10 -10.28 -53.91 59.69
N ALA A 11 -11.46 -54.51 59.88
CA ALA A 11 -12.42 -54.72 58.81
C ALA A 11 -12.93 -53.39 58.21
N LEU A 12 -13.15 -52.38 59.05
CA LEU A 12 -13.61 -51.05 58.63
C LEU A 12 -12.52 -50.28 57.88
N ALA A 13 -11.27 -50.40 58.32
CA ALA A 13 -10.10 -49.81 57.62
C ALA A 13 -9.88 -50.44 56.24
N LEU A 14 -9.99 -51.77 56.12
CA LEU A 14 -9.90 -52.47 54.83
C LEU A 14 -11.06 -52.09 53.90
N GLY A 15 -12.27 -51.93 54.44
CA GLY A 15 -13.43 -51.46 53.69
C GLY A 15 -13.21 -50.07 53.09
N LEU A 16 -12.72 -49.12 53.88
CA LEU A 16 -12.43 -47.75 53.41
C LEU A 16 -11.30 -47.73 52.37
N ALA A 17 -10.26 -48.55 52.56
CA ALA A 17 -9.15 -48.65 51.61
C ALA A 17 -9.62 -49.20 50.25
N LEU A 18 -10.48 -50.22 50.24
CA LEU A 18 -11.06 -50.77 49.01
C LEU A 18 -11.95 -49.75 48.29
N ILE A 19 -12.78 -49.01 49.03
CA ILE A 19 -13.63 -47.97 48.46
C ILE A 19 -12.78 -46.85 47.84
N ALA A 20 -11.71 -46.41 48.52
CA ALA A 20 -10.80 -45.40 48.00
C ALA A 20 -10.08 -45.87 46.72
N LEU A 21 -9.64 -47.14 46.68
CA LEU A 21 -8.99 -47.72 45.51
C LEU A 21 -9.96 -47.79 44.31
N VAL A 22 -11.20 -48.22 44.53
CA VAL A 22 -12.23 -48.23 43.50
C VAL A 22 -12.53 -46.81 43.00
N ALA A 23 -12.62 -45.82 43.90
CA ALA A 23 -12.83 -44.43 43.52
C ALA A 23 -11.68 -43.89 42.65
N VAL A 24 -10.42 -44.19 43.00
CA VAL A 24 -9.23 -43.81 42.20
C VAL A 24 -9.20 -44.51 40.85
N VAL A 25 -9.63 -45.77 40.76
CA VAL A 25 -9.73 -46.50 39.49
C VAL A 25 -10.82 -45.92 38.60
N ILE A 26 -11.96 -45.52 39.17
CA ILE A 26 -13.05 -44.87 38.42
C ILE A 26 -12.62 -43.48 37.93
N THR A 27 -11.97 -42.67 38.77
CA THR A 27 -11.50 -41.34 38.38
C THR A 27 -10.38 -41.41 37.35
N SER A 28 -9.43 -42.35 37.48
CA SER A 28 -8.35 -42.53 36.50
C SER A 28 -8.86 -43.02 35.15
N ARG A 29 -9.85 -43.93 35.12
CA ARG A 29 -10.52 -44.32 33.86
C ARG A 29 -11.29 -43.18 33.22
N ARG A 30 -12.02 -42.38 34.02
CA ARG A 30 -12.70 -41.17 33.52
C ARG A 30 -11.72 -40.12 33.00
N GLN A 31 -10.56 -39.98 33.62
CA GLN A 31 -9.50 -39.09 33.15
C GLN A 31 -8.88 -39.59 31.84
N ALA A 32 -8.70 -40.89 31.66
CA ALA A 32 -8.21 -41.47 30.41
C ALA A 32 -9.16 -41.18 29.23
N GLU A 33 -10.48 -41.30 29.42
CA GLU A 33 -11.47 -40.95 28.40
C GLU A 33 -11.46 -39.44 28.04
N LEU A 34 -11.18 -38.57 29.00
CA LEU A 34 -11.02 -37.13 28.76
C LEU A 34 -9.71 -36.82 28.01
N ILE A 35 -8.64 -37.54 28.33
CA ILE A 35 -7.34 -37.44 27.64
C ILE A 35 -7.49 -37.91 26.19
N GLU A 36 -8.21 -39.00 25.92
CA GLU A 36 -8.50 -39.45 24.55
C GLU A 36 -9.30 -38.42 23.75
N ARG A 37 -10.31 -37.78 24.36
CA ARG A 37 -11.07 -36.70 23.71
C ARG A 37 -10.23 -35.46 23.45
N GLN A 38 -9.31 -35.11 24.35
CA GLN A 38 -8.36 -34.03 24.13
C GLN A 38 -7.35 -34.39 23.04
N GLN A 39 -6.89 -35.64 23.00
CA GLN A 39 -6.01 -36.16 21.96
C GLN A 39 -6.69 -36.16 20.60
N GLN A 40 -7.98 -36.50 20.49
CA GLN A 40 -8.72 -36.41 19.22
C GLN A 40 -8.74 -34.98 18.65
N ARG A 41 -8.87 -33.97 19.52
CA ARG A 41 -8.80 -32.56 19.10
C ARG A 41 -7.39 -32.15 18.69
N LEU A 42 -6.38 -32.60 19.42
CA LEU A 42 -4.98 -32.33 19.07
C LEU A 42 -4.58 -33.04 17.77
N LEU A 43 -5.05 -34.27 17.55
CA LEU A 43 -4.82 -35.02 16.33
C LEU A 43 -5.49 -34.35 15.12
N MET A 44 -6.73 -33.90 15.26
CA MET A 44 -7.43 -33.11 14.23
C MET A 44 -6.70 -31.78 13.95
N LEU A 45 -6.19 -31.10 14.98
CA LEU A 45 -5.38 -29.89 14.80
C LEU A 45 -4.03 -30.19 14.10
N THR A 46 -3.37 -31.30 14.43
CA THR A 46 -2.12 -31.70 13.75
C THR A 46 -2.36 -32.11 12.30
N GLU A 47 -3.51 -32.70 12.00
CA GLU A 47 -3.93 -33.06 10.64
C GLU A 47 -4.24 -31.80 9.82
N THR A 48 -5.02 -30.86 10.36
CA THR A 48 -5.24 -29.56 9.68
C THR A 48 -3.96 -28.75 9.48
N ALA A 49 -3.02 -28.80 10.44
CA ALA A 49 -1.73 -28.13 10.30
C ALA A 49 -0.85 -28.75 9.21
N SER A 50 -0.87 -30.08 9.07
CA SER A 50 -0.11 -30.78 8.03
C SER A 50 -0.76 -30.60 6.65
N GLU A 51 -2.09 -30.54 6.56
CA GLU A 51 -2.80 -30.14 5.34
C GLU A 51 -2.44 -28.72 4.92
N VAL A 52 -2.47 -27.75 5.84
CA VAL A 52 -2.09 -26.36 5.52
C VAL A 52 -0.62 -26.27 5.12
N LEU A 53 0.28 -27.02 5.77
CA LEU A 53 1.70 -27.07 5.40
C LEU A 53 1.92 -27.70 4.03
N SER A 54 1.21 -28.79 3.71
CA SER A 54 1.33 -29.46 2.41
C SER A 54 0.66 -28.67 1.28
N LEU A 55 -0.47 -27.99 1.52
CA LEU A 55 -1.05 -27.01 0.60
C LEU A 55 -0.09 -25.85 0.41
N ARG A 56 0.53 -25.33 1.47
CA ARG A 56 1.52 -24.25 1.39
C ARG A 56 2.76 -24.68 0.61
N GLU A 57 3.24 -25.91 0.79
CA GLU A 57 4.35 -26.46 0.01
C GLU A 57 3.94 -26.76 -1.43
N GLN A 58 2.70 -27.23 -1.70
CA GLN A 58 2.16 -27.33 -3.07
C GLN A 58 2.07 -25.96 -3.75
N PHE A 59 1.64 -24.92 -3.03
CA PHE A 59 1.68 -23.53 -3.49
C PHE A 59 3.11 -22.99 -3.70
N LYS A 60 4.11 -23.60 -3.06
CA LYS A 60 5.52 -23.22 -3.18
C LYS A 60 6.26 -24.01 -4.27
N GLN A 61 5.84 -25.24 -4.53
CA GLN A 61 6.37 -26.13 -5.58
C GLN A 61 5.67 -25.92 -6.92
N GLN A 62 4.42 -25.45 -6.93
CA GLN A 62 3.81 -24.83 -8.09
C GLN A 62 4.44 -23.43 -8.21
N PRO A 63 5.29 -23.17 -9.21
CA PRO A 63 5.90 -21.86 -9.38
C PRO A 63 4.79 -20.87 -9.73
N SER A 64 4.27 -20.19 -8.70
CA SER A 64 3.44 -19.02 -8.80
C SER A 64 3.77 -18.13 -7.60
N GLU A 65 4.92 -17.48 -7.72
CA GLU A 65 4.96 -16.02 -7.68
C GLU A 65 3.92 -15.35 -6.78
N ALA A 66 4.20 -15.29 -5.48
CA ALA A 66 3.62 -14.32 -4.57
C ALA A 66 4.76 -13.89 -3.64
N PRO A 67 5.64 -13.00 -4.14
CA PRO A 67 5.30 -11.60 -4.44
C PRO A 67 5.30 -11.17 -5.93
N SER A 68 5.49 -12.07 -6.89
CA SER A 68 5.88 -11.66 -8.25
C SER A 68 4.77 -11.33 -9.26
N LYS A 69 3.50 -11.76 -9.07
CA LYS A 69 2.43 -11.42 -10.03
C LYS A 69 1.96 -9.97 -9.94
N THR A 70 1.99 -9.39 -8.74
CA THR A 70 1.78 -7.95 -8.56
C THR A 70 2.97 -7.17 -9.12
N ASP A 71 4.20 -7.66 -8.93
CA ASP A 71 5.41 -7.01 -9.45
C ASP A 71 5.50 -7.03 -10.98
N PHE A 72 5.14 -8.12 -11.68
CA PHE A 72 5.19 -8.14 -13.15
C PHE A 72 4.09 -7.26 -13.76
N ALA A 73 2.87 -7.33 -13.23
CA ALA A 73 1.78 -6.45 -13.68
C ALA A 73 2.08 -4.98 -13.33
N GLN A 74 2.65 -4.69 -12.14
CA GLN A 74 3.12 -3.35 -11.79
C GLN A 74 4.30 -2.91 -12.65
N GLN A 75 5.28 -3.77 -12.94
CA GLN A 75 6.41 -3.43 -13.81
C GLN A 75 5.95 -3.16 -15.23
N GLN A 76 4.98 -3.90 -15.75
CA GLN A 76 4.41 -3.66 -17.08
C GLN A 76 3.64 -2.33 -17.13
N VAL A 77 2.87 -2.01 -16.08
CA VAL A 77 2.17 -0.72 -15.97
C VAL A 77 3.17 0.44 -15.81
N VAL A 78 4.22 0.26 -15.00
CA VAL A 78 5.29 1.26 -14.83
C VAL A 78 6.06 1.47 -16.13
N ALA A 79 6.36 0.42 -16.88
CA ALA A 79 7.03 0.52 -18.18
C ALA A 79 6.14 1.26 -19.20
N GLN A 80 4.83 0.98 -19.24
CA GLN A 80 3.90 1.73 -20.10
C GLN A 80 3.80 3.20 -19.70
N LEU A 81 3.74 3.49 -18.39
CA LEU A 81 3.73 4.87 -17.89
C LEU A 81 5.03 5.60 -18.24
N GLN A 82 6.18 4.93 -18.12
CA GLN A 82 7.48 5.49 -18.53
C GLN A 82 7.51 5.80 -20.02
N GLN A 83 6.98 4.92 -20.87
CA GLN A 83 6.87 5.18 -22.31
C GLN A 83 5.96 6.37 -22.61
N GLN A 84 4.80 6.48 -21.95
CA GLN A 84 3.91 7.63 -22.13
C GLN A 84 4.55 8.94 -21.68
N VAL A 85 5.25 8.94 -20.53
CA VAL A 85 5.97 10.12 -20.05
C VAL A 85 7.11 10.51 -21.01
N ALA A 86 7.83 9.53 -21.55
CA ALA A 86 8.86 9.79 -22.55
C ALA A 86 8.28 10.43 -23.82
N GLN A 87 7.16 9.89 -24.33
CA GLN A 87 6.45 10.45 -25.49
C GLN A 87 5.97 11.88 -25.24
N LEU A 88 5.33 12.13 -24.09
CA LEU A 88 4.87 13.47 -23.72
C LEU A 88 6.03 14.47 -23.58
N ASN A 89 7.17 14.04 -23.04
CA ASN A 89 8.36 14.89 -22.97
C ASN A 89 8.91 15.21 -24.37
N GLU A 90 8.91 14.25 -25.28
CA GLU A 90 9.36 14.44 -26.66
C GLU A 90 8.42 15.39 -27.42
N GLU A 91 7.11 15.23 -27.28
CA GLU A 91 6.12 16.17 -27.81
C GLU A 91 6.31 17.57 -27.22
N GLN A 92 6.52 17.69 -25.90
CA GLN A 92 6.78 18.97 -25.25
C GLN A 92 8.04 19.64 -25.79
N GLN A 93 9.13 18.90 -25.97
CA GLN A 93 10.36 19.43 -26.56
C GLN A 93 10.11 19.90 -28.00
N GLN A 94 9.38 19.14 -28.79
CA GLN A 94 9.06 19.51 -30.16
C GLN A 94 8.19 20.78 -30.22
N LEU A 95 7.21 20.90 -29.32
CA LEU A 95 6.40 22.12 -29.16
C LEU A 95 7.26 23.31 -28.75
N GLN A 96 8.17 23.14 -27.80
CA GLN A 96 9.10 24.20 -27.39
C GLN A 96 9.99 24.63 -28.54
N GLN A 97 10.53 23.69 -29.32
CA GLN A 97 11.33 24.01 -30.51
C GLN A 97 10.52 24.79 -31.54
N ARG A 98 9.27 24.40 -31.82
CA ARG A 98 8.42 25.16 -32.73
C ARG A 98 8.07 26.54 -32.18
N LEU A 99 7.84 26.67 -30.88
CA LEU A 99 7.64 28.00 -30.27
C LEU A 99 8.89 28.86 -30.37
N GLN A 100 10.08 28.27 -30.21
CA GLN A 100 11.36 28.94 -30.40
C GLN A 100 11.52 29.39 -31.86
N GLU A 101 11.26 28.51 -32.83
CA GLU A 101 11.31 28.84 -34.26
C GLU A 101 10.31 29.94 -34.63
N VAL A 102 9.08 29.89 -34.10
CA VAL A 102 8.07 30.93 -34.32
C VAL A 102 8.50 32.24 -33.66
N ALA A 103 9.07 32.20 -32.46
CA ALA A 103 9.60 33.38 -31.78
C ALA A 103 10.81 33.99 -32.51
N GLU A 104 11.66 33.16 -33.14
CA GLU A 104 12.79 33.59 -33.96
C GLU A 104 12.35 34.14 -35.33
N GLN A 105 11.26 33.61 -35.90
CA GLN A 105 10.67 34.10 -37.14
C GLN A 105 10.00 35.48 -36.99
N ASP A 106 9.57 35.83 -35.78
CA ASP A 106 9.01 37.15 -35.48
C ASP A 106 9.82 37.86 -34.38
N PRO A 107 10.94 38.52 -34.74
CA PRO A 107 11.72 39.32 -33.78
C PRO A 107 10.91 40.46 -33.15
N GLY A 108 9.81 40.90 -33.78
CA GLY A 108 8.87 41.85 -33.21
C GLY A 108 8.13 41.27 -32.01
N SER A 109 7.80 39.98 -32.03
CA SER A 109 7.05 39.31 -30.96
C SER A 109 7.76 39.35 -29.60
N ALA A 110 9.10 39.27 -29.56
CA ALA A 110 9.87 39.37 -28.32
C ALA A 110 9.85 40.79 -27.72
N LEU A 111 9.91 41.82 -28.59
CA LEU A 111 9.76 43.22 -28.19
C LEU A 111 8.35 43.47 -27.64
N TYR A 112 7.32 42.95 -28.31
CA TYR A 112 5.93 43.04 -27.83
C TYR A 112 5.68 42.27 -26.54
N GLN A 113 6.29 41.08 -26.34
CA GLN A 113 6.22 40.34 -25.08
C GLN A 113 6.88 41.10 -23.92
N ARG A 114 8.00 41.77 -24.18
CA ARG A 114 8.67 42.63 -23.19
C ARG A 114 7.84 43.87 -22.87
N ALA A 115 7.30 44.54 -23.89
CA ALA A 115 6.44 45.69 -23.74
C ALA A 115 5.16 45.35 -22.96
N ALA A 116 4.53 44.20 -23.24
CA ALA A 116 3.35 43.73 -22.52
C ALA A 116 3.63 43.52 -21.02
N LYS A 117 4.81 43.00 -20.65
CA LYS A 117 5.23 42.88 -19.24
C LYS A 117 5.43 44.24 -18.58
N LEU A 118 6.03 45.21 -19.29
CA LEU A 118 6.24 46.57 -18.78
C LEU A 118 4.92 47.32 -18.56
N VAL A 119 3.97 47.20 -19.50
CA VAL A 119 2.62 47.77 -19.34
C VAL A 119 1.88 47.13 -18.17
N ALA A 120 2.01 45.82 -17.98
CA ALA A 120 1.41 45.13 -16.84
C ALA A 120 2.01 45.56 -15.48
N SER A 121 3.27 46.01 -15.45
CA SER A 121 3.88 46.65 -14.29
C SER A 121 3.54 48.14 -14.11
N GLY A 122 2.72 48.72 -15.01
CA GLY A 122 2.28 50.11 -14.95
C GLY A 122 3.23 51.13 -15.57
N ALA A 123 4.16 50.69 -16.44
CA ALA A 123 5.06 51.60 -17.16
C ALA A 123 4.28 52.60 -18.04
N SER A 124 4.83 53.81 -18.17
CA SER A 124 4.28 54.90 -18.97
C SER A 124 4.54 54.71 -20.47
N VAL A 125 3.84 55.50 -21.30
CA VAL A 125 3.97 55.44 -22.77
C VAL A 125 5.40 55.81 -23.19
N GLU A 126 5.98 56.85 -22.59
CA GLU A 126 7.37 57.27 -22.83
C GLU A 126 8.39 56.19 -22.44
N GLU A 127 8.20 55.49 -21.32
CA GLU A 127 9.08 54.37 -20.92
C GLU A 127 8.98 53.21 -21.92
N LEU A 128 7.78 52.88 -22.40
CA LEU A 128 7.61 51.85 -23.44
C LEU A 128 8.33 52.20 -24.74
N MET A 129 8.25 53.47 -25.15
CA MET A 129 8.93 53.96 -26.35
C MET A 129 10.45 53.85 -26.22
N GLN A 130 10.99 54.14 -25.03
CA GLN A 130 12.43 54.18 -24.79
C GLN A 130 13.03 52.79 -24.51
N GLU A 131 12.33 51.90 -23.80
CA GLU A 131 12.85 50.57 -23.43
C GLU A 131 12.66 49.49 -24.51
N CYS A 132 11.64 49.65 -25.35
CA CYS A 132 11.23 48.63 -26.34
C CYS A 132 11.30 49.14 -27.79
N ASP A 133 11.80 50.36 -28.02
CA ASP A 133 11.94 51.01 -29.33
C ASP A 133 10.62 51.02 -30.14
N LEU A 134 9.48 51.20 -29.46
CA LEU A 134 8.15 51.23 -30.08
C LEU A 134 7.80 52.66 -30.54
N PRO A 135 7.13 52.84 -31.69
CA PRO A 135 6.54 54.11 -32.06
C PRO A 135 5.40 54.50 -31.12
N GLN A 136 5.20 55.80 -30.92
CA GLN A 136 4.22 56.34 -29.98
C GLN A 136 2.81 55.74 -30.14
N ALA A 137 2.35 55.58 -31.38
CA ALA A 137 1.03 55.01 -31.67
C ALA A 137 0.87 53.55 -31.20
N GLU A 138 1.95 52.74 -31.25
CA GLU A 138 1.92 51.35 -30.77
C GLU A 138 1.96 51.27 -29.24
N ALA A 139 2.73 52.14 -28.59
CA ALA A 139 2.79 52.22 -27.12
C ALA A 139 1.46 52.69 -26.50
N GLU A 140 0.81 53.69 -27.10
CA GLU A 140 -0.53 54.15 -26.71
C GLU A 140 -1.58 53.05 -26.89
N LEU A 141 -1.53 52.32 -28.01
CA LEU A 141 -2.43 51.20 -28.29
C LEU A 141 -2.28 50.09 -27.23
N LEU A 142 -1.07 49.64 -26.93
CA LEU A 142 -0.80 48.60 -25.92
C LEU A 142 -1.31 49.01 -24.53
N THR A 143 -1.10 50.26 -24.14
CA THR A 143 -1.57 50.80 -22.85
C THR A 143 -3.11 50.84 -22.79
N SER A 144 -3.77 51.20 -23.89
CA SER A 144 -5.24 51.24 -23.97
C SER A 144 -5.88 49.84 -23.95
N LEU A 145 -5.24 48.86 -24.60
CA LEU A 145 -5.69 47.47 -24.60
C LEU A 145 -5.59 46.86 -23.21
N HIS A 146 -4.49 47.09 -22.48
CA HIS A 146 -4.33 46.60 -21.11
C HIS A 146 -5.35 47.23 -20.15
N LYS A 147 -5.57 48.54 -20.24
CA LYS A 147 -6.59 49.25 -19.44
C LYS A 147 -8.02 48.78 -19.68
N LYS A 148 -8.30 48.18 -20.84
CA LYS A 148 -9.63 47.66 -21.20
C LYS A 148 -9.79 46.17 -20.88
N GLY A 149 -8.69 45.43 -20.76
CA GLY A 149 -8.67 44.00 -20.46
C GLY A 149 -8.47 43.66 -18.97
N ALA A 150 -8.02 44.60 -18.16
CA ALA A 150 -8.01 44.53 -16.68
C ALA A 150 -9.34 45.05 -16.09
#